data_AF-A0AA42X4T0-F1
#
_entry.id   AF-A0AA42X4T0-F1
#
_cell.length_a   1.000
_cell.length_b   1.000
_cell.length_c   1.000
_cell.angle_alpha   90.00
_cell.angle_beta   90.00
_cell.angle_gamma   90.00
#
_symmetry.space_group_name_H-M   'P 1'
#
loop_
_entity.id
_entity.type
_entity.pdbx_description
1 polymer ?
#
loop_
_entity_poly.entity_id
_entity_poly.type
_entity_poly.pdbx_seq_one_letter_code
_entity_poly.pdbx_strand_id
1 'polypeptide(L)'
;MTEKVAKYVADSALLPYGEMPLSALAVAKAIGHDRRVLKKYGLDVVIAAADKRAARDAKLGRYTKRRSLEERVDAEKLEVDKLGKQVNSLLAQLALIEANAKRIGIDPEELYRPLTPPDRRVSSIYGSKRGRALGER
;
A
#
# COMPACT_ATOMS: atom_id res chain seq x y z
N MET A 1 -25.51 0.40 -39.01
CA MET A 1 -24.40 1.40 -38.92
C MET A 1 -24.37 2.05 -37.54
N THR A 2 -25.48 2.61 -37.08
CA THR A 2 -25.71 3.12 -35.72
C THR A 2 -25.31 2.11 -34.63
N GLU A 3 -25.77 0.86 -34.73
CA GLU A 3 -25.43 -0.22 -33.78
C GLU A 3 -23.93 -0.52 -33.72
N LYS A 4 -23.24 -0.47 -34.87
CA LYS A 4 -21.78 -0.68 -34.93
C LYS A 4 -21.03 0.46 -34.24
N VAL A 5 -21.49 1.70 -34.38
CA VAL A 5 -20.93 2.86 -33.66
C VAL A 5 -21.20 2.74 -32.16
N ALA A 6 -22.43 2.38 -31.77
CA ALA A 6 -22.78 2.19 -30.37
C ALA A 6 -21.94 1.09 -29.72
N LYS A 7 -21.72 -0.03 -30.43
CA LYS A 7 -20.83 -1.10 -29.97
C LYS A 7 -19.39 -0.63 -29.81
N TYR A 8 -18.84 0.08 -30.80
CA TYR A 8 -17.49 0.65 -30.70
C TYR A 8 -17.34 1.59 -29.49
N VAL A 9 -18.35 2.43 -29.24
CA VAL A 9 -18.37 3.31 -28.07
C VAL A 9 -18.44 2.52 -26.76
N ALA A 10 -19.25 1.47 -26.69
CA ALA A 10 -19.34 0.61 -25.51
C ALA A 10 -18.01 -0.13 -25.24
N ASP A 11 -17.41 -0.71 -26.28
CA ASP A 11 -16.13 -1.41 -26.18
C ASP A 11 -15.01 -0.46 -25.74
N SER A 12 -14.99 0.78 -26.23
CA SER A 12 -14.02 1.80 -25.82
C SER A 12 -14.13 2.22 -24.35
N ALA A 13 -15.30 2.04 -23.73
CA ALA A 13 -15.50 2.35 -22.31
C ALA A 13 -14.91 1.30 -21.37
N LEU A 14 -14.66 0.07 -21.88
CA LEU A 14 -14.02 -1.01 -21.13
C LEU A 14 -12.49 -0.93 -21.16
N LEU A 15 -11.94 -0.23 -22.16
CA LEU A 15 -10.50 -0.10 -22.37
C LEU A 15 -9.95 1.22 -21.78
N PRO A 16 -8.66 1.24 -21.40
CA PRO A 16 -7.99 2.48 -21.00
C PRO A 16 -8.10 3.57 -22.06
N TYR A 17 -8.26 4.81 -21.59
CA TYR A 17 -8.35 5.97 -22.46
C TYR A 17 -7.09 6.11 -23.33
N GLY A 18 -7.28 6.06 -24.65
CA GLY A 18 -6.20 6.17 -25.65
C GLY A 18 -5.91 4.88 -26.41
N GLU A 19 -6.27 3.70 -25.88
CA GLU A 19 -6.10 2.44 -26.61
C GLU A 19 -7.12 2.30 -27.76
N MET A 20 -8.32 2.80 -27.54
CA MET A 20 -9.40 2.79 -28.52
C MET A 20 -9.89 4.23 -28.79
N PRO A 21 -9.28 4.95 -29.76
CA PRO A 21 -9.54 6.37 -29.94
C PRO A 21 -10.95 6.64 -30.47
N LEU A 22 -11.72 7.43 -29.73
CA LEU A 22 -13.07 7.88 -30.09
C LEU A 22 -13.05 9.08 -31.04
N SER A 23 -12.38 8.93 -32.18
CA SER A 23 -12.42 9.93 -33.26
C SER A 23 -13.28 9.44 -34.43
N ALA A 24 -13.96 10.36 -35.13
CA ALA A 24 -14.78 9.99 -36.28
C ALA A 24 -13.97 9.25 -37.38
N LEU A 25 -12.66 9.47 -37.46
CA LEU A 25 -11.76 8.78 -38.39
C LEU A 25 -11.43 7.35 -37.92
N ALA A 26 -11.13 7.16 -36.63
CA ALA A 26 -10.87 5.84 -36.07
C ALA A 26 -12.12 4.95 -36.10
N VAL A 27 -13.27 5.51 -35.76
CA VAL A 27 -14.57 4.82 -35.80
C VAL A 27 -14.94 4.46 -37.25
N ALA A 28 -14.74 5.38 -38.20
CA ALA A 28 -14.92 5.12 -39.63
C ALA A 28 -14.07 3.93 -40.12
N LYS A 29 -12.78 3.94 -39.76
CA LYS A 29 -11.82 2.89 -40.13
C LYS A 29 -12.20 1.53 -39.51
N ALA A 30 -12.64 1.51 -38.25
CA ALA A 30 -13.01 0.28 -37.56
C ALA A 30 -14.32 -0.33 -38.07
N ILE A 31 -15.28 0.50 -38.49
CA ILE A 31 -16.61 0.05 -38.94
C ILE A 31 -16.65 -0.22 -40.45
N GLY A 32 -15.67 0.31 -41.21
CA GLY A 32 -15.59 0.15 -42.66
C GLY A 32 -16.51 1.10 -43.44
N HIS A 33 -16.81 2.27 -42.88
CA HIS A 33 -17.63 3.31 -43.52
C HIS A 33 -16.88 4.63 -43.61
N ASP A 34 -17.14 5.42 -44.65
CA ASP A 34 -16.54 6.75 -44.79
C ASP A 34 -17.04 7.70 -43.67
N ARG A 35 -16.13 8.52 -43.14
CA ARG A 35 -16.41 9.59 -42.18
C ARG A 35 -17.52 10.53 -42.65
N ARG A 36 -17.62 10.78 -43.96
CA ARG A 36 -18.70 11.60 -44.53
C ARG A 36 -20.09 11.01 -44.25
N VAL A 37 -20.19 9.69 -44.26
CA VAL A 37 -21.42 8.97 -43.94
C VAL A 37 -21.74 9.12 -42.44
N LEU A 38 -20.75 8.99 -41.55
CA LEU A 38 -20.94 9.22 -40.12
C LEU A 38 -21.48 10.64 -39.84
N LYS A 39 -20.93 11.65 -40.53
CA LYS A 39 -21.37 13.05 -40.41
C LYS A 39 -22.77 13.28 -40.98
N LYS A 40 -23.11 12.66 -42.11
CA LYS A 40 -24.46 12.74 -42.72
C LYS A 40 -25.56 12.25 -41.76
N TYR A 41 -25.26 11.25 -40.93
CA TYR A 41 -26.18 10.70 -39.94
C TYR A 41 -26.00 11.29 -38.52
N GLY A 42 -25.19 12.33 -38.34
CA GLY A 42 -24.96 12.98 -37.04
C GLY A 42 -24.26 12.12 -35.98
N LEU A 43 -23.64 11.01 -36.40
CA LEU A 43 -22.96 10.07 -35.50
C LEU A 43 -21.63 10.61 -35.00
N ASP A 44 -21.07 11.61 -35.68
CA ASP A 44 -19.89 12.36 -35.24
C ASP A 44 -20.12 13.10 -33.91
N VAL A 45 -21.32 13.63 -33.68
CA VAL A 45 -21.69 14.28 -32.42
C VAL A 45 -21.72 13.28 -31.27
N VAL A 46 -22.26 12.08 -31.52
CA VAL A 46 -22.31 10.99 -30.52
C VAL A 46 -20.90 10.53 -30.14
N ILE A 47 -20.03 10.35 -31.14
CA ILE A 47 -18.63 9.96 -30.94
C ILE A 47 -17.88 11.04 -30.15
N ALA A 48 -18.06 12.32 -30.50
CA ALA A 48 -17.43 13.44 -29.81
C ALA A 48 -17.93 13.59 -28.36
N ALA A 49 -19.21 13.34 -28.10
CA ALA A 49 -19.76 13.33 -26.75
C ALA A 49 -19.18 12.18 -25.90
N ALA A 50 -19.02 11.00 -26.49
CA ALA A 50 -18.40 9.85 -25.85
C ALA A 50 -16.93 10.12 -25.51
N ASP A 51 -16.16 10.70 -26.45
CA ASP A 51 -14.76 11.07 -26.21
C ASP A 51 -14.61 12.07 -25.05
N LYS A 52 -15.45 13.11 -25.02
CA LYS A 52 -15.48 14.08 -23.91
C LYS A 52 -15.83 13.45 -22.57
N ARG A 53 -16.66 12.40 -22.55
CA ARG A 53 -16.97 11.66 -21.33
C ARG A 53 -15.76 10.82 -20.88
N ALA A 54 -15.19 10.03 -21.79
CA ALA A 54 -14.03 9.19 -21.51
C ALA A 54 -12.82 10.02 -21.04
N ALA A 55 -12.57 11.19 -21.64
CA ALA A 55 -11.50 12.09 -21.22
C ALA A 55 -11.68 12.64 -19.80
N ARG A 56 -12.92 12.96 -19.40
CA ARG A 56 -13.26 13.41 -18.04
C ARG A 56 -13.07 12.28 -17.03
N ASP A 57 -13.59 11.09 -17.34
CA ASP A 57 -13.49 9.92 -16.47
C ASP A 57 -12.02 9.50 -16.28
N ALA A 58 -11.20 9.53 -17.33
CA ALA A 58 -9.76 9.29 -17.24
C ALA A 58 -9.03 10.34 -16.37
N LYS A 59 -9.42 11.61 -16.45
CA LYS A 59 -8.85 12.67 -15.60
C LYS A 59 -9.22 12.47 -14.13
N LEU A 60 -10.47 12.11 -13.85
CA LEU A 60 -10.94 11.79 -12.50
C LEU A 60 -10.22 10.56 -11.95
N GLY A 61 -10.10 9.48 -12.75
CA GLY A 61 -9.37 8.27 -12.36
C GLY A 61 -7.89 8.52 -12.08
N ARG A 62 -7.23 9.41 -12.83
CA ARG A 62 -5.86 9.84 -12.52
C ARG A 62 -5.76 10.60 -11.21
N TYR A 63 -6.73 11.47 -10.92
CA TYR A 63 -6.77 12.24 -9.68
C TYR A 63 -6.99 11.34 -8.46
N THR A 64 -7.94 10.40 -8.53
CA THR A 64 -8.20 9.45 -7.44
C THR A 64 -7.02 8.52 -7.21
N LYS A 65 -6.40 8.01 -8.28
CA LYS A 65 -5.19 7.20 -8.18
C LYS A 65 -4.04 7.97 -7.53
N ARG A 66 -3.82 9.23 -7.94
CA ARG A 66 -2.81 10.09 -7.35
C ARG A 66 -3.04 10.31 -5.86
N ARG A 67 -4.27 10.66 -5.47
CA ARG A 67 -4.64 10.84 -4.06
C ARG A 67 -4.42 9.57 -3.24
N SER A 68 -4.82 8.41 -3.77
CA SER A 68 -4.60 7.12 -3.10
C SER A 68 -3.11 6.80 -2.92
N LEU A 69 -2.25 7.16 -3.89
CA LEU A 69 -0.81 7.00 -3.76
C LEU A 69 -0.21 7.97 -2.74
N GLU A 70 -0.66 9.22 -2.72
CA GLU A 70 -0.26 10.20 -1.71
C GLU A 70 -0.63 9.73 -0.29
N GLU A 71 -1.86 9.23 -0.10
CA GLU A 71 -2.32 8.65 1.17
C GLU A 71 -1.47 7.45 1.62
N ARG A 72 -1.03 6.59 0.68
CA ARG A 72 -0.13 5.46 0.99
C ARG A 72 1.26 5.93 1.42
N VAL A 73 1.82 6.91 0.74
CA VAL A 73 3.13 7.48 1.09
C VAL A 73 3.09 8.09 2.48
N ASP A 74 2.02 8.80 2.81
CA ASP A 74 1.88 9.40 4.14
C ASP A 74 1.71 8.34 5.24
N ALA A 75 0.97 7.27 4.96
CA ALA A 75 0.86 6.13 5.88
C ALA A 75 2.22 5.45 6.13
N GLU A 76 2.99 5.20 5.07
CA GLU A 76 4.34 4.59 5.17
C GLU A 76 5.30 5.50 5.96
N LYS A 77 5.26 6.81 5.75
CA LYS A 77 6.07 7.77 6.52
C LYS A 77 5.76 7.73 8.02
N LEU A 78 4.48 7.67 8.38
CA LEU A 78 4.07 7.57 9.78
C LEU A 78 4.57 6.28 10.43
N GLU A 79 4.58 5.17 9.68
CA GLU A 79 5.13 3.90 10.17
C GLU A 79 6.64 3.97 10.38
N VAL A 80 7.38 4.56 9.43
CA VAL A 80 8.83 4.78 9.54
C VAL A 80 9.16 5.63 10.77
N ASP A 81 8.44 6.73 10.99
CA ASP A 81 8.65 7.59 12.15
C ASP A 81 8.37 6.86 13.47
N LYS A 82 7.33 6.01 13.50
CA LYS A 82 6.99 5.20 14.67
C LYS A 82 8.10 4.19 14.97
N LEU A 83 8.58 3.47 13.96
CA LEU A 83 9.68 2.52 14.10
C LEU A 83 10.97 3.23 14.53
N GLY A 84 11.27 4.40 13.97
CA GLY A 84 12.41 5.22 14.36
C GLY A 84 12.40 5.59 15.85
N LYS A 85 11.24 6.01 16.37
CA LYS A 85 11.07 6.29 17.81
C LYS A 85 11.26 5.04 18.67
N GLN A 86 10.74 3.89 18.23
CA GLN A 86 10.90 2.62 18.96
C GLN A 86 12.36 2.17 19.00
N VAL A 87 13.07 2.22 17.87
CA VAL A 87 14.49 1.88 17.79
C VAL A 87 15.31 2.78 18.72
N ASN A 88 15.10 4.09 18.68
CA ASN A 88 15.82 5.02 19.54
C ASN A 88 15.57 4.75 21.03
N SER A 89 14.33 4.42 21.40
CA SER A 89 13.98 4.04 22.78
C SER A 89 14.70 2.75 23.21
N LEU A 90 14.73 1.74 22.35
CA LEU A 90 15.41 0.47 22.63
C LEU A 90 16.92 0.65 22.74
N LEU A 91 17.53 1.46 21.87
CA LEU A 91 18.97 1.77 21.93
C LEU A 91 19.32 2.51 23.23
N ALA A 92 18.47 3.46 23.66
CA ALA A 92 18.67 4.13 24.94
C ALA A 92 18.60 3.16 26.13
N GLN A 93 17.67 2.20 26.10
CA GLN A 93 17.56 1.17 27.13
C GLN A 93 18.77 0.23 27.12
N LEU A 94 19.23 -0.21 25.96
CA LEU A 94 20.43 -1.04 25.82
C LEU A 94 21.66 -0.33 26.37
N ALA A 95 21.87 0.94 26.03
CA ALA A 95 22.98 1.73 26.56
C ALA A 95 22.96 1.83 28.10
N LEU A 96 21.77 1.97 28.70
CA LEU A 96 21.62 1.94 30.16
C LEU A 96 21.95 0.56 30.76
N ILE A 97 21.56 -0.52 30.10
CA ILE A 97 21.86 -1.89 30.52
C ILE A 97 23.36 -2.16 30.45
N GLU A 98 24.01 -1.82 29.34
CA GLU A 98 25.46 -1.96 29.15
C GLU A 98 26.25 -1.14 30.18
N ALA A 99 25.85 0.12 30.41
CA ALA A 99 26.47 0.97 31.42
C ALA A 99 26.33 0.37 32.83
N ASN A 100 25.17 -0.22 33.14
CA ASN A 100 24.95 -0.91 34.41
C ASN A 100 25.77 -2.19 34.53
N ALA A 101 25.88 -2.99 33.46
CA ALA A 101 26.71 -4.21 33.43
C ALA A 101 28.18 -3.89 33.72
N LYS A 102 28.71 -2.87 33.04
CA LYS A 102 30.06 -2.37 33.31
C LYS A 102 30.25 -1.92 34.76
N ARG A 103 29.24 -1.25 35.34
CA ARG A 103 29.28 -0.79 36.75
C ARG A 103 29.35 -1.95 37.74
N ILE A 104 28.73 -3.09 37.45
CA ILE A 104 28.76 -4.29 38.30
C ILE A 104 29.93 -5.23 37.96
N GLY A 105 30.86 -4.81 37.09
CA GLY A 105 32.07 -5.56 36.73
C GLY A 105 31.84 -6.66 35.69
N ILE A 106 30.69 -6.66 35.02
CA ILE A 106 30.41 -7.55 33.88
C ILE A 106 30.88 -6.86 32.60
N ASP A 107 31.58 -7.57 31.73
CA ASP A 107 31.91 -7.09 30.39
C ASP A 107 30.62 -6.97 29.55
N PRO A 108 30.27 -5.78 29.01
CA PRO A 108 29.04 -5.59 28.24
C PRO A 108 28.87 -6.57 27.07
N GLU A 109 29.96 -7.03 26.45
CA GLU A 109 29.89 -8.01 25.35
C GLU A 109 29.33 -9.36 25.80
N GLU A 110 29.46 -9.72 27.08
CA GLU A 110 28.93 -10.97 27.62
C GLU A 110 27.40 -11.01 27.65
N LEU A 111 26.73 -9.85 27.67
CA LEU A 111 25.28 -9.76 27.64
C LEU A 111 24.68 -10.33 26.34
N TYR A 112 25.46 -10.32 25.26
CA TYR A 112 25.03 -10.78 23.94
C TYR A 112 25.40 -12.24 23.68
N ARG A 113 26.16 -12.87 24.58
CA ARG A 113 26.52 -14.29 24.45
C ARG A 113 25.30 -15.16 24.75
N PRO A 114 25.00 -16.16 23.91
CA PRO A 114 23.95 -17.13 24.21
C PRO A 114 24.24 -17.82 25.55
N LEU A 115 23.29 -17.75 26.48
CA LEU A 115 23.41 -18.43 27.77
C LEU A 115 23.27 -19.94 27.56
N THR A 116 24.24 -20.70 28.07
CA THR A 116 24.13 -22.16 28.17
C THR A 116 22.93 -22.50 29.06
N PRO A 117 22.04 -23.43 28.66
CA PRO A 117 20.92 -23.83 29.50
C PRO A 117 21.43 -24.32 30.86
N PRO A 118 20.76 -23.94 31.96
CA PRO A 118 21.22 -24.28 33.30
C PRO A 118 21.20 -25.80 33.50
N ASP A 119 22.24 -26.32 34.15
CA ASP A 119 22.31 -27.75 34.49
C ASP A 119 21.18 -28.10 35.46
N ARG A 120 20.26 -28.96 35.00
CA ARG A 120 19.06 -29.37 35.73
C ARG A 120 19.35 -30.41 36.83
N ARG A 121 20.60 -30.84 36.96
CA ARG A 121 21.04 -31.79 38.01
C ARG A 121 21.33 -31.10 39.33
N VAL A 122 21.48 -29.77 39.33
CA VAL A 122 21.72 -28.98 40.53
C VAL A 122 20.41 -28.34 40.96
N SER A 123 20.01 -28.53 42.21
CA SER A 123 18.86 -27.84 42.78
C SER A 123 19.12 -26.33 42.75
N SER A 124 18.15 -25.56 42.25
CA SER A 124 18.23 -24.10 42.27
C SER A 124 18.35 -23.60 43.72
N ILE A 125 19.41 -22.87 44.04
CA ILE A 125 19.57 -22.17 45.32
C ILE A 125 18.49 -21.09 45.48
N TYR A 126 17.89 -20.64 44.38
CA TYR A 126 16.75 -19.73 44.33
C TYR A 126 15.39 -20.45 44.31
N GLY A 127 15.36 -21.74 44.66
CA GLY A 127 14.18 -22.57 44.74
C GLY A 127 13.19 -22.12 45.83
N SER A 128 12.03 -21.65 45.39
CA SER A 128 10.76 -21.54 46.13
C SER A 128 10.75 -20.74 47.45
N LYS A 129 10.52 -19.43 47.33
CA LYS A 129 9.60 -18.73 48.26
C LYS A 129 8.28 -18.43 47.54
N ARG A 130 7.51 -19.48 47.24
CA ARG A 130 6.05 -19.37 47.08
C ARG A 130 5.42 -19.85 48.39
N GLY A 131 5.49 -18.99 49.40
CA GLY A 131 4.87 -19.22 50.71
C GLY A 131 3.74 -18.21 50.92
N ARG A 132 2.50 -18.68 50.75
CA ARG A 132 1.23 -18.19 51.32
C ARG A 132 1.03 -16.67 51.45
N ALA A 133 0.19 -16.13 50.57
CA ALA A 133 -0.66 -14.99 50.91
C ALA A 133 -1.99 -15.10 50.14
N LEU A 134 -2.78 -16.13 50.43
CA LEU A 134 -4.20 -16.18 50.05
C LEU A 134 -4.91 -17.16 51.02
N GLY A 135 -5.78 -16.60 51.86
CA GLY A 135 -6.79 -17.33 52.63
C GLY A 135 -6.48 -17.48 54.12
N GLU A 136 -7.02 -16.56 54.93
CA GLU A 136 -7.91 -16.92 56.04
C GLU A 136 -8.59 -15.66 56.61
N ARG A 137 -9.94 -15.66 56.48
CA ARG A 137 -10.99 -14.95 57.25
C ARG A 137 -11.18 -13.45 57.04
#